data_AF-A0AAW1LYB7-F1
#
_entry.id   AF-A0AAW1LYB7-F1
#
_cell.length_a   1.000
_cell.length_b   1.000
_cell.length_c   1.000
_cell.angle_alpha   90.00
_cell.angle_beta   90.00
_cell.angle_gamma   90.00
#
_symmetry.space_group_name_H-M   'P 1'
#
loop_
_entity.id
_entity.type
_entity.pdbx_description
1 polymer ?
#
loop_
_entity_poly.entity_id
_entity_poly.type
_entity_poly.pdbx_seq_one_letter_code
_entity_poly.pdbx_strand_id
1 'polypeptide(L)'
;MEDYADSDDDYYYDDDDENNNGDDDDGDDSLNGIQDVDDHIHLSLVNRKSSLQVITRESLAVAQREDLRRIMDLLSLKEHHARTLLIHYRWDVERVLAVLVERGKDQLYVEAGVRVMELSKPCSSFSSLTCGICMEDALPNEVTTMDCGHSFCNCCWTEHFVVRINEGQSRRIKCMAYKCNAICDDGKIRTLLRVRDTAVAEKFDRFLLESYIEDNKRVKWCPSVPHCGNAIRAEEDDFLEVECACGHQFCFGCCGETHSPCSCLMWELWVKKCQDESETVNWITSHTKACPKCHKPVEKNGGCNLVVCVCGQPFCWLCGGATGKQHTWDSIADHSCGRFKEDDLKKAERAKKEWWRYIHYHNRFKAHTDSYKLEDKLKETIQEKILKLEDRETISKDMSWVTNALYRLFRSRRVLSYSYPFAYYMFGNELFRNEMSKKDQEIKRNLFEDQQQQLEANVEKLSMCLEEPFHEFTDHGKVMESRMKIITMTSIVDSLCRSMYECIENDLLGPLHTTHIIAPYKSKGLEKASELCDLRMHSCEKYSSSIGKIFLNN
;
A
#
# COMPACT_ATOMS: atom_id res chain seq x y z
N MET A 1 26.08 -57.02 18.56
CA MET A 1 26.44 -58.37 18.08
C MET A 1 25.96 -58.41 16.65
N GLU A 2 26.89 -58.74 15.77
CA GLU A 2 26.94 -58.43 14.34
C GLU A 2 25.90 -59.17 13.50
N ASP A 3 25.79 -58.72 12.24
CA ASP A 3 25.57 -59.49 10.99
C ASP A 3 24.42 -58.92 10.14
N TYR A 4 24.71 -58.25 9.01
CA TYR A 4 25.14 -58.70 7.67
C TYR A 4 23.97 -59.06 6.73
N ALA A 5 24.13 -58.61 5.47
CA ALA A 5 23.56 -59.16 4.22
C ALA A 5 22.07 -58.91 3.93
N ASP A 6 21.57 -58.66 2.71
CA ASP A 6 22.15 -58.52 1.35
C ASP A 6 20.99 -58.26 0.34
N SER A 7 21.35 -57.81 -0.88
CA SER A 7 20.72 -58.05 -2.20
C SER A 7 19.34 -57.41 -2.51
N ASP A 8 19.29 -56.41 -3.40
CA ASP A 8 19.19 -56.43 -4.88
C ASP A 8 17.73 -56.45 -5.37
N ASP A 9 17.38 -55.47 -6.21
CA ASP A 9 16.61 -55.75 -7.43
C ASP A 9 16.78 -54.60 -8.43
N ASP A 10 17.44 -54.96 -9.54
CA ASP A 10 17.66 -54.19 -10.76
C ASP A 10 16.41 -54.22 -11.68
N TYR A 11 16.56 -53.60 -12.86
CA TYR A 11 15.74 -53.71 -14.09
C TYR A 11 14.58 -52.70 -14.22
N TYR A 12 14.34 -51.95 -15.31
CA TYR A 12 14.73 -52.02 -16.73
C TYR A 12 14.80 -50.60 -17.33
N TYR A 13 15.79 -50.36 -18.20
CA TYR A 13 15.78 -49.29 -19.22
C TYR A 13 14.97 -49.78 -20.43
N ASP A 14 14.17 -48.91 -21.04
CA ASP A 14 13.75 -49.05 -22.44
C ASP A 14 13.95 -47.69 -23.15
N ASP A 15 14.95 -47.70 -24.03
CA ASP A 15 15.12 -46.81 -25.17
C ASP A 15 14.14 -47.23 -26.26
N ASP A 16 13.47 -46.28 -26.92
CA ASP A 16 12.97 -46.46 -28.28
C ASP A 16 13.22 -45.18 -29.07
N ASP A 17 14.33 -45.21 -29.81
CA ASP A 17 14.61 -44.41 -30.99
C ASP A 17 13.78 -44.96 -32.16
N GLU A 18 12.95 -44.13 -32.81
CA GLU A 18 12.71 -44.28 -34.25
C GLU A 18 12.86 -42.95 -34.98
N ASN A 19 13.94 -42.96 -35.76
CA ASN A 19 14.37 -42.02 -36.77
C ASN A 19 13.40 -42.06 -37.98
N ASN A 20 13.04 -40.91 -38.56
CA ASN A 20 12.77 -40.86 -39.99
C ASN A 20 13.28 -39.56 -40.61
N ASN A 21 14.12 -39.73 -41.63
CA ASN A 21 14.89 -38.73 -42.37
C ASN A 21 14.09 -38.10 -43.53
N GLY A 22 14.60 -36.97 -44.02
CA GLY A 22 14.45 -36.44 -45.37
C GLY A 22 13.64 -35.13 -45.41
N ASP A 23 14.11 -34.01 -45.97
CA ASP A 23 15.18 -33.79 -46.94
C ASP A 23 15.72 -32.36 -46.85
N ASP A 24 16.95 -32.23 -47.34
CA ASP A 24 17.81 -31.07 -47.48
C ASP A 24 17.23 -29.93 -48.36
N ASP A 25 17.59 -28.68 -48.05
CA ASP A 25 17.98 -27.72 -49.10
C ASP A 25 18.97 -26.68 -48.57
N ASP A 26 20.11 -26.58 -49.26
CA ASP A 26 21.25 -25.71 -49.00
C ASP A 26 20.98 -24.27 -49.45
N GLY A 27 21.59 -23.29 -48.77
CA GLY A 27 21.54 -21.90 -49.23
C GLY A 27 22.39 -20.93 -48.40
N ASP A 28 23.70 -20.94 -48.66
CA ASP A 28 24.69 -19.93 -48.27
C ASP A 28 24.33 -18.53 -48.80
N ASP A 29 24.54 -17.49 -47.98
CA ASP A 29 25.44 -16.34 -48.23
C ASP A 29 24.98 -15.04 -47.52
N SER A 30 25.99 -14.23 -47.24
CA SER A 30 26.08 -13.12 -46.30
C SER A 30 25.42 -11.80 -46.74
N LEU A 31 25.39 -10.87 -45.76
CA LEU A 31 25.49 -9.39 -45.85
C LEU A 31 24.22 -8.51 -45.90
N ASN A 32 24.19 -7.64 -44.88
CA ASN A 32 23.76 -6.24 -44.84
C ASN A 32 22.26 -5.88 -44.90
N GLY A 33 21.80 -5.24 -43.83
CA GLY A 33 20.54 -4.49 -43.79
C GLY A 33 20.22 -3.90 -42.43
N ILE A 34 21.10 -3.08 -41.86
CA ILE A 34 20.73 -2.15 -40.79
C ILE A 34 19.83 -1.09 -41.42
N GLN A 35 18.56 -1.03 -41.04
CA GLN A 35 17.73 0.15 -41.29
C GLN A 35 16.69 0.35 -40.19
N ASP A 36 17.07 1.19 -39.23
CA ASP A 36 16.29 2.24 -38.57
C ASP A 36 14.78 2.03 -38.49
N VAL A 37 14.32 1.45 -37.38
CA VAL A 37 12.94 1.62 -36.89
C VAL A 37 12.97 1.80 -35.37
N ASP A 38 13.61 2.87 -34.86
CA ASP A 38 13.53 3.19 -33.42
C ASP A 38 13.55 4.69 -33.08
N ASP A 39 12.84 5.52 -33.85
CA ASP A 39 12.70 6.96 -33.53
C ASP A 39 11.25 7.44 -33.31
N HIS A 40 10.25 6.56 -33.47
CA HIS A 40 8.84 6.93 -33.25
C HIS A 40 8.20 6.41 -31.95
N ILE A 41 8.89 5.54 -31.20
CA ILE A 41 8.44 5.06 -29.88
C ILE A 41 9.06 5.90 -28.74
N HIS A 42 10.18 6.59 -28.99
CA HIS A 42 10.90 7.32 -27.94
C HIS A 42 10.26 8.68 -27.58
N LEU A 43 9.42 9.29 -28.44
CA LEU A 43 8.82 10.60 -28.16
C LEU A 43 7.48 10.53 -27.39
N SER A 44 6.82 9.37 -27.36
CA SER A 44 5.52 9.17 -26.70
C SER A 44 5.64 8.69 -25.24
N LEU A 45 6.82 8.21 -24.82
CA LEU A 45 7.11 7.80 -23.44
C LEU A 45 7.68 8.93 -22.56
N VAL A 46 8.14 10.04 -23.16
CA VAL A 46 8.76 11.16 -22.43
C VAL A 46 7.71 12.17 -21.92
N ASN A 47 6.44 12.06 -22.33
CA ASN A 47 5.41 13.06 -22.01
C ASN A 47 4.14 12.53 -21.32
N ARG A 48 4.15 11.29 -20.79
CA ARG A 48 3.14 10.90 -19.80
C ARG A 48 3.51 11.58 -18.48
N LYS A 49 2.71 12.56 -18.06
CA LYS A 49 2.71 13.00 -16.65
C LYS A 49 2.66 11.74 -15.78
N SER A 50 3.53 11.67 -14.78
CA SER A 50 3.44 10.62 -13.77
C SER A 50 2.01 10.61 -13.22
N SER A 51 1.40 9.44 -13.11
CA SER A 51 0.07 9.29 -12.51
C SER A 51 0.08 9.55 -11.00
N LEU A 52 1.28 9.80 -10.44
CA LEU A 52 1.56 10.05 -9.04
C LEU A 52 2.14 11.45 -8.83
N GLN A 53 1.45 12.24 -8.01
CA GLN A 53 1.84 13.60 -7.66
C GLN A 53 2.14 13.71 -6.17
N VAL A 54 3.29 14.31 -5.82
CA VAL A 54 3.64 14.67 -4.45
C VAL A 54 3.02 16.01 -4.13
N ILE A 55 2.22 16.01 -3.07
CA ILE A 55 1.67 17.18 -2.42
C ILE A 55 2.52 17.46 -1.18
N THR A 56 3.33 18.51 -1.25
CA THR A 56 4.05 19.07 -0.10
C THR A 56 3.11 19.90 0.78
N ARG A 57 3.60 20.33 1.95
CA ARG A 57 2.85 21.23 2.83
C ARG A 57 2.45 22.54 2.13
N GLU A 58 3.31 23.07 1.27
CA GLU A 58 3.11 24.33 0.55
C GLU A 58 2.12 24.16 -0.61
N SER A 59 2.17 23.01 -1.30
CA SER A 59 1.31 22.73 -2.47
C SER A 59 -0.05 22.15 -2.09
N LEU A 60 -0.29 21.74 -0.83
CA LEU A 60 -1.57 21.21 -0.38
C LEU A 60 -2.75 22.17 -0.61
N ALA A 61 -2.57 23.46 -0.35
CA ALA A 61 -3.61 24.46 -0.59
C ALA A 61 -3.89 24.65 -2.09
N VAL A 62 -2.87 24.46 -2.94
CA VAL A 62 -3.00 24.52 -4.41
C VAL A 62 -3.77 23.30 -4.91
N ALA A 63 -3.36 22.12 -4.48
CA ALA A 63 -3.99 20.84 -4.77
C ALA A 63 -5.49 20.86 -4.42
N GLN A 64 -5.84 21.32 -3.22
CA GLN A 64 -7.23 21.48 -2.79
C GLN A 64 -8.01 22.47 -3.68
N ARG A 65 -7.36 23.59 -4.07
CA ARG A 65 -7.99 24.65 -4.87
C ARG A 65 -8.25 24.20 -6.31
N GLU A 66 -7.44 23.32 -6.86
CA GLU A 66 -7.65 22.72 -8.18
C GLU A 66 -8.97 21.93 -8.22
N ASP A 67 -9.19 21.04 -7.26
CA ASP A 67 -10.42 20.24 -7.17
C ASP A 67 -11.65 21.11 -6.88
N LEU A 68 -11.49 22.12 -6.01
CA LEU A 68 -12.54 23.12 -5.76
C LEU A 68 -12.94 23.84 -7.04
N ARG A 69 -11.98 24.36 -7.80
CA ARG A 69 -12.23 25.08 -9.06
C ARG A 69 -12.97 24.20 -10.07
N ARG A 70 -12.60 22.91 -10.18
CA ARG A 70 -13.30 21.97 -11.07
C ARG A 70 -14.80 21.89 -10.76
N ILE A 71 -15.18 21.79 -9.48
CA ILE A 71 -16.60 21.78 -9.08
C ILE A 71 -17.25 23.17 -9.21
N MET A 72 -16.54 24.24 -8.86
CA MET A 72 -17.04 25.60 -8.98
C MET A 72 -17.38 25.95 -10.43
N ASP A 73 -16.51 25.63 -11.38
CA ASP A 73 -16.70 25.95 -12.80
C ASP A 73 -17.84 25.11 -13.39
N LEU A 74 -17.90 23.80 -13.08
CA LEU A 74 -18.94 22.90 -13.60
C LEU A 74 -20.35 23.22 -13.07
N LEU A 75 -20.47 23.63 -11.81
CA LEU A 75 -21.77 23.90 -11.18
C LEU A 75 -22.08 25.39 -11.04
N SER A 76 -21.16 26.28 -11.42
CA SER A 76 -21.25 27.73 -11.22
C SER A 76 -21.50 28.11 -9.75
N LEU A 77 -20.82 27.42 -8.83
CA LEU A 77 -20.97 27.59 -7.39
C LEU A 77 -19.89 28.51 -6.79
N LYS A 78 -20.24 29.14 -5.67
CA LYS A 78 -19.26 29.81 -4.80
C LYS A 78 -18.37 28.77 -4.11
N GLU A 79 -17.16 29.20 -3.72
CA GLU A 79 -16.12 28.34 -3.15
C GLU A 79 -16.61 27.53 -1.94
N HIS A 80 -17.35 28.14 -1.02
CA HIS A 80 -17.84 27.48 0.19
C HIS A 80 -18.91 26.40 -0.10
N HIS A 81 -19.73 26.60 -1.13
CA HIS A 81 -20.69 25.60 -1.59
C HIS A 81 -19.95 24.40 -2.23
N ALA A 82 -18.97 24.66 -3.10
CA ALA A 82 -18.16 23.61 -3.72
C ALA A 82 -17.37 22.81 -2.66
N ARG A 83 -16.80 23.49 -1.66
CA ARG A 83 -16.13 22.86 -0.52
C ARG A 83 -17.07 21.97 0.27
N THR A 84 -18.28 22.44 0.57
CA THR A 84 -19.29 21.65 1.30
C THR A 84 -19.64 20.37 0.54
N LEU A 85 -19.79 20.45 -0.79
CA LEU A 85 -20.03 19.28 -1.64
C LEU A 85 -18.86 18.31 -1.58
N LEU A 86 -17.64 18.79 -1.82
CA LEU A 86 -16.45 17.94 -1.83
C LEU A 86 -16.26 17.26 -0.48
N ILE A 87 -16.35 17.97 0.64
CA ILE A 87 -16.25 17.37 1.98
C ILE A 87 -17.35 16.33 2.20
N HIS A 88 -18.59 16.58 1.77
CA HIS A 88 -19.68 15.60 1.92
C HIS A 88 -19.39 14.29 1.18
N TYR A 89 -18.85 14.39 -0.04
CA TYR A 89 -18.45 13.24 -0.86
C TYR A 89 -16.97 12.85 -0.68
N ARG A 90 -16.35 13.24 0.44
CA ARG A 90 -14.98 12.85 0.83
C ARG A 90 -13.92 13.18 -0.23
N TRP A 91 -14.03 14.35 -0.85
CA TRP A 91 -13.17 14.87 -1.91
C TRP A 91 -13.11 14.01 -3.18
N ASP A 92 -14.07 13.08 -3.37
CA ASP A 92 -14.19 12.29 -4.59
C ASP A 92 -14.97 13.08 -5.65
N VAL A 93 -14.22 13.77 -6.51
CA VAL A 93 -14.78 14.58 -7.62
C VAL A 93 -15.63 13.72 -8.55
N GLU A 94 -15.17 12.52 -8.89
CA GLU A 94 -15.88 11.63 -9.81
C GLU A 94 -17.22 11.17 -9.21
N ARG A 95 -17.27 10.93 -7.89
CA ARG A 95 -18.53 10.64 -7.20
C ARG A 95 -19.51 11.81 -7.22
N VAL A 96 -19.03 13.05 -7.07
CA VAL A 96 -19.88 14.25 -7.19
C VAL A 96 -20.49 14.31 -8.59
N LEU A 97 -19.68 14.06 -9.63
CA LEU A 97 -20.13 14.07 -11.02
C LEU A 97 -21.11 12.94 -11.33
N ALA A 98 -20.86 11.72 -10.81
CA ALA A 98 -21.78 10.60 -10.95
C ALA A 98 -23.16 10.91 -10.35
N VAL A 99 -23.20 11.41 -9.10
CA VAL A 99 -24.47 11.78 -8.44
C VAL A 99 -25.17 12.93 -9.18
N LEU A 100 -24.41 13.91 -9.68
CA LEU A 100 -24.94 15.00 -10.48
C LEU A 100 -25.66 14.49 -11.74
N VAL A 101 -25.06 13.52 -12.44
CA VAL A 101 -25.64 12.93 -13.66
C VAL A 101 -26.85 12.05 -13.33
N GLU A 102 -26.76 11.23 -12.28
CA GLU A 102 -27.81 10.27 -11.90
C GLU A 102 -29.04 10.92 -11.26
N ARG A 103 -28.85 11.94 -10.41
CA ARG A 103 -29.90 12.48 -9.52
C ARG A 103 -30.16 13.97 -9.70
N GLY A 104 -29.31 14.68 -10.44
CA GLY A 104 -29.45 16.12 -10.68
C GLY A 104 -28.92 17.00 -9.55
N LYS A 105 -28.91 18.32 -9.81
CA LYS A 105 -28.31 19.35 -8.94
C LYS A 105 -29.05 19.50 -7.61
N ASP A 106 -30.38 19.45 -7.62
CA ASP A 106 -31.20 19.73 -6.42
C ASP A 106 -30.97 18.67 -5.34
N GLN A 107 -30.95 17.40 -5.73
CA GLN A 107 -30.71 16.29 -4.81
C GLN A 107 -29.27 16.34 -4.25
N LEU A 108 -28.29 16.61 -5.12
CA LEU A 108 -26.89 16.80 -4.73
C LEU A 108 -26.74 17.88 -3.64
N TYR A 109 -27.43 19.02 -3.80
CA TYR A 109 -27.37 20.12 -2.85
C TYR A 109 -28.07 19.79 -1.54
N VAL A 110 -29.26 19.19 -1.59
CA VAL A 110 -30.03 18.83 -0.39
C VAL A 110 -29.29 17.80 0.47
N GLU A 111 -28.72 16.76 -0.13
CA GLU A 111 -27.97 15.71 0.58
C GLU A 111 -26.72 16.27 1.29
N ALA A 112 -26.00 17.17 0.61
CA ALA A 112 -24.82 17.80 1.17
C ALA A 112 -25.12 18.92 2.18
N GLY A 113 -26.37 19.42 2.23
CA GLY A 113 -26.77 20.55 3.07
C GLY A 113 -26.38 21.91 2.47
N VAL A 114 -26.23 21.99 1.15
CA VAL A 114 -25.96 23.23 0.42
C VAL A 114 -27.27 23.94 0.14
N ARG A 115 -27.33 25.23 0.48
CA ARG A 115 -28.43 26.12 0.14
C ARG A 115 -27.89 27.22 -0.75
N VAL A 116 -28.29 27.20 -2.02
CA VAL A 116 -27.97 28.28 -2.96
C VAL A 116 -29.17 29.22 -2.97
N MET A 117 -29.00 30.44 -2.45
CA MET A 117 -30.01 31.48 -2.61
C MET A 117 -29.91 32.07 -4.00
N GLU A 118 -30.99 31.98 -4.80
CA GLU A 118 -31.18 32.91 -5.91
C GLU A 118 -31.41 34.30 -5.32
N LEU A 119 -30.71 35.30 -5.84
CA LEU A 119 -30.65 36.68 -5.34
C LEU A 119 -32.03 37.23 -4.92
N SER A 120 -32.37 37.12 -3.63
CA SER A 120 -33.52 37.81 -3.05
C SER A 120 -33.08 39.19 -2.57
N LYS A 121 -33.81 40.23 -3.02
CA LYS A 121 -33.57 41.65 -2.71
C LYS A 121 -33.25 41.89 -1.23
N PRO A 122 -32.26 42.74 -0.91
CA PRO A 122 -31.97 43.11 0.48
C PRO A 122 -33.17 43.85 1.07
N CYS A 123 -33.76 43.28 2.12
CA CYS A 123 -34.79 43.96 2.90
C CYS A 123 -34.08 44.95 3.84
N SER A 124 -34.00 46.22 3.42
CA SER A 124 -33.47 47.30 4.24
C SER A 124 -34.53 47.74 5.26
N SER A 125 -34.50 47.14 6.45
CA SER A 125 -35.17 47.69 7.63
C SER A 125 -34.17 47.80 8.79
N PHE A 126 -33.85 49.04 9.15
CA PHE A 126 -32.94 49.41 10.24
C PHE A 126 -33.62 49.28 11.62
N SER A 127 -34.03 48.06 12.00
CA SER A 127 -34.51 47.76 13.35
C SER A 127 -33.57 46.76 14.03
N SER A 128 -33.37 46.92 15.34
CA SER A 128 -32.69 45.94 16.18
C SER A 128 -33.36 44.56 16.04
N LEU A 129 -32.56 43.50 16.03
CA LEU A 129 -33.04 42.13 15.87
C LEU A 129 -32.75 41.35 17.15
N THR A 130 -33.80 40.79 17.75
CA THR A 130 -33.69 39.95 18.96
C THR A 130 -33.18 38.57 18.58
N CYS A 131 -32.07 38.13 19.18
CA CYS A 131 -31.45 36.85 18.90
C CYS A 131 -32.25 35.69 19.51
N GLY A 132 -32.71 34.72 18.71
CA GLY A 132 -33.50 33.57 19.18
C GLY A 132 -32.75 32.53 20.02
N ILE A 133 -31.49 32.79 20.42
CA ILE A 133 -30.66 31.88 21.22
C ILE A 133 -30.38 32.46 22.60
N CYS A 134 -29.75 33.64 22.66
CA CYS A 134 -29.49 34.34 23.93
C CYS A 134 -30.64 35.26 24.37
N MET A 135 -31.63 35.51 23.51
CA MET A 135 -32.75 36.43 23.75
C MET A 135 -32.33 37.90 23.95
N GLU A 136 -31.13 38.27 23.50
CA GLU A 136 -30.62 39.65 23.55
C GLU A 136 -30.85 40.37 22.21
N ASP A 137 -31.05 41.69 22.28
CA ASP A 137 -31.15 42.55 21.10
C ASP A 137 -29.76 42.85 20.52
N ALA A 138 -29.59 42.59 19.23
CA ALA A 138 -28.35 42.85 18.51
C ALA A 138 -28.57 43.94 17.46
N LEU A 139 -27.55 44.78 17.27
CA LEU A 139 -27.54 45.74 16.17
C LEU A 139 -27.39 45.01 14.82
N PRO A 140 -27.85 45.59 13.69
CA PRO A 140 -27.71 44.96 12.38
C PRO A 140 -26.26 44.55 12.01
N ASN A 141 -25.25 45.26 12.52
CA ASN A 141 -23.84 44.95 12.29
C ASN A 141 -23.30 43.82 13.18
N GLU A 142 -24.06 43.41 14.20
CA GLU A 142 -23.72 42.34 15.15
C GLU A 142 -24.49 41.05 14.85
N VAL A 143 -25.16 40.99 13.70
CA VAL A 143 -25.96 39.84 13.26
C VAL A 143 -25.38 39.30 11.96
N THR A 144 -25.18 37.98 11.92
CA THR A 144 -24.77 37.27 10.71
C THR A 144 -25.90 36.37 10.23
N THR A 145 -26.22 36.48 8.94
CA THR A 145 -27.23 35.65 8.26
C THR A 145 -26.53 34.56 7.42
N MET A 146 -26.96 33.32 7.57
CA MET A 146 -26.48 32.18 6.78
C MET A 146 -27.28 32.00 5.50
N ASP A 147 -26.80 31.15 4.59
CA ASP A 147 -27.43 30.95 3.26
C ASP A 147 -28.78 30.20 3.35
N CYS A 148 -29.12 29.66 4.52
CA CYS A 148 -30.46 29.17 4.82
C CYS A 148 -31.45 30.28 5.23
N GLY A 149 -31.01 31.54 5.27
CA GLY A 149 -31.82 32.70 5.68
C GLY A 149 -31.91 32.91 7.19
N HIS A 150 -31.37 32.02 8.02
CA HIS A 150 -31.38 32.19 9.48
C HIS A 150 -30.29 33.16 9.95
N SER A 151 -30.67 34.04 10.87
CA SER A 151 -29.81 35.11 11.42
C SER A 151 -29.76 35.04 12.94
N PHE A 152 -28.56 35.18 13.50
CA PHE A 152 -28.32 35.20 14.95
C PHE A 152 -27.18 36.18 15.27
N CYS A 153 -27.06 36.59 16.53
CA CYS A 153 -25.98 37.48 16.94
C CYS A 153 -24.60 36.80 16.77
N ASN A 154 -23.58 37.62 16.52
CA ASN A 154 -22.22 37.17 16.27
C ASN A 154 -21.63 36.43 17.48
N CYS A 155 -22.02 36.78 18.70
CA CYS A 155 -21.62 36.08 19.93
C CYS A 155 -22.07 34.61 19.93
N CYS A 156 -23.36 34.36 19.66
CA CYS A 156 -23.91 32.99 19.60
C CYS A 156 -23.31 32.18 18.45
N TRP A 157 -23.10 32.80 17.28
CA TRP A 157 -22.43 32.12 16.17
C TRP A 157 -21.02 31.69 16.54
N THR A 158 -20.25 32.61 17.13
CA THR A 158 -18.84 32.35 17.47
C THR A 158 -18.73 31.25 18.50
N GLU A 159 -19.55 31.27 19.56
CA GLU A 159 -19.55 30.22 20.57
C GLU A 159 -19.94 28.85 19.98
N HIS A 160 -20.97 28.81 19.14
CA HIS A 160 -21.36 27.58 18.42
C HIS A 160 -20.20 27.03 17.58
N PHE A 161 -19.48 27.88 16.85
CA PHE A 161 -18.33 27.43 16.05
C PHE A 161 -17.18 26.90 16.91
N VAL A 162 -16.81 27.61 17.98
CA VAL A 162 -15.74 27.19 18.90
C VAL A 162 -16.05 25.80 19.48
N VAL A 163 -17.27 25.60 19.97
CA VAL A 163 -17.70 24.30 20.52
C VAL A 163 -17.61 23.22 19.44
N ARG A 164 -18.18 23.44 18.25
CA ARG A 164 -18.19 22.44 17.16
C ARG A 164 -16.79 22.09 16.67
N ILE A 165 -15.88 23.05 16.59
CA ILE A 165 -14.49 22.82 16.18
C ILE A 165 -13.75 22.01 17.25
N ASN A 166 -13.98 22.29 18.53
CA ASN A 166 -13.35 21.58 19.62
C ASN A 166 -13.91 20.15 19.82
N GLU A 167 -15.18 19.92 19.46
CA GLU A 167 -15.80 18.59 19.40
C GLU A 167 -15.40 17.77 18.15
N GLY A 168 -14.51 18.28 17.29
CA GLY A 168 -14.05 17.59 16.08
C GLY A 168 -15.01 17.65 14.89
N GLN A 169 -16.03 18.50 14.93
CA GLN A 169 -17.03 18.69 13.87
C GLN A 169 -16.71 19.89 12.96
N SER A 170 -15.43 20.24 12.82
CA SER A 170 -14.96 21.41 12.05
C SER A 170 -15.30 21.37 10.56
N ARG A 171 -15.40 20.17 9.97
CA ARG A 171 -15.56 19.99 8.51
C ARG A 171 -16.94 20.35 7.96
N ARG A 172 -18.00 20.16 8.76
CA ARG A 172 -19.41 20.34 8.34
C ARG A 172 -20.26 20.92 9.46
N ILE A 173 -19.97 22.16 9.85
CA ILE A 173 -20.72 22.83 10.91
C ILE A 173 -22.10 23.22 10.39
N LYS A 174 -23.15 22.68 11.01
CA LYS A 174 -24.55 22.98 10.67
C LYS A 174 -25.01 24.30 11.29
N CYS A 175 -26.01 24.92 10.66
CA CYS A 175 -26.76 26.04 11.22
C CYS A 175 -27.38 25.67 12.58
N MET A 176 -27.38 26.62 13.52
CA MET A 176 -27.90 26.41 14.87
C MET A 176 -29.44 26.38 14.96
N ALA A 177 -30.14 26.76 13.87
CA ALA A 177 -31.59 26.73 13.84
C ALA A 177 -32.14 25.29 13.94
N TYR A 178 -33.27 25.13 14.65
CA TYR A 178 -33.91 23.83 14.86
C TYR A 178 -34.21 23.12 13.53
N LYS A 179 -33.76 21.87 13.40
CA LYS A 179 -33.90 21.02 12.20
C LYS A 179 -33.32 21.60 10.90
N CYS A 180 -32.49 22.63 10.97
CA CYS A 180 -31.81 23.15 9.80
C CYS A 180 -30.59 22.26 9.44
N ASN A 181 -30.59 21.71 8.22
CA ASN A 181 -29.49 20.89 7.71
C ASN A 181 -28.47 21.70 6.89
N ALA A 182 -28.62 23.02 6.80
CA ALA A 182 -27.69 23.84 6.04
C ALA A 182 -26.32 23.89 6.69
N ILE A 183 -25.27 23.72 5.89
CA ILE A 183 -23.88 23.88 6.31
C ILE A 183 -23.52 25.36 6.28
N CYS A 184 -22.85 25.83 7.34
CA CYS A 184 -22.43 27.21 7.46
C CYS A 184 -21.26 27.54 6.52
N ASP A 185 -21.29 28.74 5.97
CA ASP A 185 -20.23 29.29 5.10
C ASP A 185 -18.91 29.42 5.87
N ASP A 186 -17.85 28.77 5.37
CA ASP A 186 -16.54 28.75 6.00
C ASP A 186 -15.84 30.13 6.03
N GLY A 187 -16.16 31.03 5.10
CA GLY A 187 -15.71 32.42 5.12
C GLY A 187 -16.37 33.22 6.24
N LYS A 188 -17.67 33.02 6.48
CA LYS A 188 -18.37 33.61 7.63
C LYS A 188 -17.84 33.07 8.95
N ILE A 189 -17.60 31.76 9.04
CA ILE A 189 -16.97 31.13 10.22
C ILE A 189 -15.60 31.74 10.49
N ARG A 190 -14.72 31.81 9.48
CA ARG A 190 -13.38 32.43 9.61
C ARG A 190 -13.45 33.86 10.10
N THR A 191 -14.34 34.66 9.52
CA THR A 191 -14.48 36.07 9.87
C THR A 191 -14.87 36.24 11.34
N LEU A 192 -15.84 35.46 11.82
CA LEU A 192 -16.32 35.54 13.19
C LEU A 192 -15.31 35.02 14.21
N LEU A 193 -14.59 33.93 13.88
CA LEU A 193 -13.55 33.39 14.76
C LEU A 193 -12.34 34.32 14.87
N ARG A 194 -11.89 34.93 13.77
CA ARG A 194 -10.72 35.84 13.78
C ARG A 194 -10.89 37.06 14.68
N VAL A 195 -12.13 37.50 14.91
CA VAL A 195 -12.42 38.62 15.81
C VAL A 195 -12.23 38.24 17.28
N ARG A 196 -12.47 36.97 17.65
CA ARG A 196 -12.48 36.53 19.07
C ARG A 196 -11.29 35.66 19.45
N ASP A 197 -10.94 34.68 18.61
CA ASP A 197 -9.95 33.65 18.91
C ASP A 197 -9.23 33.21 17.61
N THR A 198 -8.05 33.78 17.39
CA THR A 198 -7.21 33.46 16.23
C THR A 198 -6.68 32.03 16.25
N ALA A 199 -6.44 31.45 17.43
CA ALA A 199 -5.93 30.09 17.54
C ALA A 199 -6.99 29.05 17.12
N VAL A 200 -8.27 29.28 17.47
CA VAL A 200 -9.37 28.43 16.99
C VAL A 200 -9.61 28.63 15.49
N ALA A 201 -9.44 29.84 14.96
CA ALA A 201 -9.52 30.10 13.52
C ALA A 201 -8.43 29.33 12.75
N GLU A 202 -7.18 29.35 13.22
CA GLU A 202 -6.08 28.58 12.62
C GLU A 202 -6.31 27.08 12.71
N LYS A 203 -6.85 26.60 13.84
CA LYS A 203 -7.24 25.19 14.01
C LYS A 203 -8.34 24.78 13.02
N PHE A 204 -9.32 25.65 12.76
CA PHE A 204 -10.36 25.43 11.76
C PHE A 204 -9.78 25.36 10.34
N ASP A 205 -8.93 26.32 9.97
CA ASP A 205 -8.27 26.36 8.66
C ASP A 205 -7.41 25.11 8.44
N ARG A 206 -6.65 24.68 9.46
CA ARG A 206 -5.87 23.44 9.43
C ARG A 206 -6.76 22.21 9.20
N PHE A 207 -7.83 22.05 9.96
CA PHE A 207 -8.72 20.89 9.83
C PHE A 207 -9.45 20.83 8.48
N LEU A 208 -9.83 21.98 7.92
CA LEU A 208 -10.39 22.03 6.57
C LEU A 208 -9.35 21.61 5.53
N LEU A 209 -8.10 22.04 5.69
CA LEU A 209 -7.01 21.67 4.80
C LEU A 209 -6.67 20.18 4.90
N GLU A 210 -6.52 19.65 6.11
CA GLU A 210 -6.21 18.23 6.38
C GLU A 210 -7.33 17.29 5.91
N SER A 211 -8.59 17.75 5.91
CA SER A 211 -9.71 16.95 5.37
C SER A 211 -9.48 16.51 3.92
N TYR A 212 -8.72 17.28 3.15
CA TYR A 212 -8.38 16.96 1.77
C TYR A 212 -7.59 15.66 1.64
N ILE A 213 -6.73 15.35 2.60
CA ILE A 213 -5.89 14.15 2.58
C ILE A 213 -6.58 13.01 3.33
N GLU A 214 -7.16 13.30 4.49
CA GLU A 214 -7.70 12.25 5.37
C GLU A 214 -8.96 11.58 4.81
N ASP A 215 -9.84 12.35 4.16
CA ASP A 215 -11.09 11.81 3.64
C ASP A 215 -10.94 11.28 2.21
N ASN A 216 -9.93 11.74 1.47
CA ASN A 216 -9.76 11.41 0.06
C ASN A 216 -9.17 10.01 -0.13
N LYS A 217 -9.84 9.19 -0.95
CA LYS A 217 -9.34 7.84 -1.29
C LYS A 217 -8.10 7.87 -2.18
N ARG A 218 -7.96 8.92 -3.00
CA ARG A 218 -6.88 9.12 -3.97
C ARG A 218 -5.71 9.93 -3.45
N VAL A 219 -5.75 10.35 -2.18
CA VAL A 219 -4.66 11.08 -1.55
C VAL A 219 -4.30 10.42 -0.23
N LYS A 220 -3.02 10.11 -0.01
CA LYS A 220 -2.54 9.49 1.22
C LYS A 220 -1.31 10.18 1.75
N TRP A 221 -1.20 10.29 3.07
CA TRP A 221 0.03 10.73 3.73
C TRP A 221 1.16 9.73 3.48
N CYS A 222 2.38 10.24 3.35
CA CYS A 222 3.58 9.42 3.35
C CYS A 222 3.82 8.85 4.77
N PRO A 223 3.84 7.52 4.97
CA PRO A 223 3.93 6.90 6.29
C PRO A 223 5.35 6.90 6.88
N SER A 224 6.25 7.74 6.38
CA SER A 224 7.65 7.76 6.84
C SER A 224 7.75 8.07 8.33
N VAL A 225 8.78 7.52 8.99
CA VAL A 225 9.07 7.79 10.40
C VAL A 225 10.49 8.34 10.51
N PRO A 226 10.68 9.61 10.93
CA PRO A 226 9.66 10.62 11.22
C PRO A 226 8.86 11.05 9.96
N HIS A 227 7.64 11.57 10.17
CA HIS A 227 6.73 11.95 9.08
C HIS A 227 7.33 13.09 8.25
N CYS A 228 7.49 12.89 6.94
CA CYS A 228 8.14 13.87 6.06
C CYS A 228 7.25 15.07 5.71
N GLY A 229 5.94 14.97 5.99
CA GLY A 229 4.98 16.05 5.73
C GLY A 229 4.41 16.07 4.30
N ASN A 230 4.80 15.11 3.46
CA ASN A 230 4.29 14.96 2.10
C ASN A 230 3.08 14.02 2.06
N ALA A 231 2.18 14.27 1.11
CA ALA A 231 1.12 13.37 0.69
C ALA A 231 1.28 13.01 -0.79
N ILE A 232 0.72 11.88 -1.21
CA ILE A 232 0.75 11.39 -2.58
C ILE A 232 -0.68 11.38 -3.11
N ARG A 233 -0.91 12.00 -4.28
CA ARG A 233 -2.15 11.92 -5.05
C ARG A 233 -1.96 10.96 -6.23
N ALA A 234 -2.87 10.01 -6.38
CA ALA A 234 -2.93 9.08 -7.49
C ALA A 234 -4.12 9.39 -8.41
N GLU A 235 -3.89 9.49 -9.71
CA GLU A 235 -4.93 9.81 -10.71
C GLU A 235 -5.71 8.57 -11.17
N GLU A 236 -5.08 7.39 -11.17
CA GLU A 236 -5.66 6.11 -11.57
C GLU A 236 -5.96 5.25 -10.33
N ASP A 237 -6.99 4.38 -10.42
CA ASP A 237 -7.40 3.47 -9.33
C ASP A 237 -6.46 2.25 -9.20
N ASP A 238 -5.23 2.37 -9.71
CA ASP A 238 -4.27 1.27 -9.72
C ASP A 238 -3.65 1.10 -8.32
N PHE A 239 -3.54 -0.16 -7.92
CA PHE A 239 -2.97 -0.58 -6.64
C PHE A 239 -1.45 -0.43 -6.71
N LEU A 240 -0.98 0.79 -6.45
CA LEU A 240 0.40 1.16 -6.69
C LEU A 240 1.24 1.02 -5.43
N GLU A 241 2.42 0.44 -5.60
CA GLU A 241 3.56 0.75 -4.75
C GLU A 241 4.17 2.06 -5.22
N VAL A 242 4.36 3.00 -4.30
CA VAL A 242 4.80 4.36 -4.64
C VAL A 242 6.07 4.72 -3.88
N GLU A 243 6.92 5.54 -4.49
CA GLU A 243 8.06 6.17 -3.82
C GLU A 243 7.79 7.67 -3.62
N CYS A 244 7.77 8.10 -2.37
CA CYS A 244 7.65 9.52 -2.02
C CYS A 244 8.92 10.28 -2.40
N ALA A 245 8.82 11.61 -2.59
CA ALA A 245 9.99 12.47 -2.81
C ALA A 245 11.06 12.35 -1.71
N CYS A 246 10.68 11.97 -0.48
CA CYS A 246 11.62 11.70 0.61
C CYS A 246 12.37 10.36 0.50
N GLY A 247 12.06 9.54 -0.51
CA GLY A 247 12.64 8.21 -0.73
C GLY A 247 11.92 7.07 0.00
N HIS A 248 10.89 7.34 0.80
CA HIS A 248 10.12 6.30 1.46
C HIS A 248 9.20 5.58 0.46
N GLN A 249 9.29 4.25 0.43
CA GLN A 249 8.51 3.38 -0.43
C GLN A 249 7.41 2.68 0.37
N PHE A 250 6.18 2.72 -0.11
CA PHE A 250 5.03 2.13 0.60
C PHE A 250 3.93 1.68 -0.37
N CYS A 251 3.05 0.79 0.10
CA CYS A 251 1.84 0.43 -0.62
C CYS A 251 0.78 1.51 -0.45
N PHE A 252 0.28 2.08 -1.54
CA PHE A 252 -0.74 3.13 -1.49
C PHE A 252 -2.07 2.65 -0.89
N GLY A 253 -2.43 1.38 -1.14
CA GLY A 253 -3.68 0.78 -0.67
C GLY A 253 -3.75 0.62 0.85
N CYS A 254 -2.73 0.02 1.46
CA CYS A 254 -2.71 -0.26 2.91
C CYS A 254 -1.88 0.74 3.74
N CYS A 255 -1.14 1.64 3.10
CA CYS A 255 -0.17 2.56 3.74
C CYS A 255 0.95 1.84 4.54
N GLY A 256 1.13 0.54 4.32
CA GLY A 256 2.21 -0.26 4.89
C GLY A 256 3.41 -0.37 3.95
N GLU A 257 4.37 -1.22 4.31
CA GLU A 257 5.52 -1.50 3.45
C GLU A 257 5.09 -2.07 2.08
N THR A 258 5.94 -1.86 1.08
CA THR A 258 5.78 -2.51 -0.23
C THR A 258 5.82 -4.02 -0.05
N HIS A 259 4.83 -4.74 -0.55
CA HIS A 259 4.62 -6.15 -0.26
C HIS A 259 4.33 -6.99 -1.51
N SER A 260 4.48 -6.43 -2.71
CA SER A 260 4.28 -7.15 -3.97
C SER A 260 5.34 -8.27 -4.13
N PRO A 261 4.93 -9.52 -4.47
CA PRO A 261 3.69 -9.87 -5.16
C PRO A 261 2.55 -10.38 -4.26
N CYS A 262 2.51 -10.02 -2.98
CA CYS A 262 1.33 -10.24 -2.15
C CYS A 262 0.30 -9.12 -2.35
N SER A 263 -0.98 -9.51 -2.36
CA SER A 263 -2.07 -8.56 -2.12
C SER A 263 -2.03 -8.04 -0.67
N CYS A 264 -2.64 -6.88 -0.39
CA CYS A 264 -2.67 -6.32 0.97
C CYS A 264 -3.23 -7.30 2.00
N LEU A 265 -4.28 -8.06 1.64
CA LEU A 265 -4.89 -9.05 2.54
C LEU A 265 -3.94 -10.22 2.84
N MET A 266 -3.26 -10.77 1.82
CA MET A 266 -2.25 -11.82 2.04
C MET A 266 -1.12 -11.31 2.94
N TRP A 267 -0.67 -10.07 2.70
CA TRP A 267 0.39 -9.46 3.48
C TRP A 267 0.00 -9.26 4.94
N GLU A 268 -1.19 -8.71 5.19
CA GLU A 268 -1.73 -8.52 6.55
C GLU A 268 -1.81 -9.84 7.31
N LEU A 269 -2.34 -10.89 6.67
CA LEU A 269 -2.43 -12.23 7.26
C LEU A 269 -1.04 -12.82 7.55
N TRP A 270 -0.08 -12.64 6.63
CA TRP A 270 1.28 -13.12 6.81
C TRP A 270 1.97 -12.45 8.00
N VAL A 271 1.93 -11.11 8.05
CA VAL A 271 2.55 -10.31 9.12
C VAL A 271 1.95 -10.69 10.46
N LYS A 272 0.62 -10.81 10.53
CA LYS A 272 -0.06 -11.26 11.74
C LYS A 272 0.38 -12.66 12.15
N LYS A 273 0.47 -13.61 11.20
CA LYS A 273 0.93 -14.97 11.48
C LYS A 273 2.38 -14.99 11.98
N CYS A 274 3.27 -14.17 11.42
CA CYS A 274 4.65 -14.06 11.91
C CYS A 274 4.74 -13.49 13.33
N GLN A 275 3.84 -12.56 13.71
CA GLN A 275 3.76 -12.05 15.08
C GLN A 275 3.23 -13.12 16.05
N ASP A 276 2.15 -13.80 15.65
CA ASP A 276 1.49 -14.84 16.43
C ASP A 276 2.35 -16.12 16.60
N GLU A 277 3.27 -16.40 15.67
CA GLU A 277 4.17 -17.57 15.72
C GLU A 277 5.58 -17.21 16.22
N SER A 278 5.76 -16.02 16.82
CA SER A 278 7.03 -15.60 17.41
C SER A 278 7.48 -16.56 18.52
N GLU A 279 8.80 -16.68 18.75
CA GLU A 279 9.39 -17.59 19.76
C GLU A 279 8.76 -17.40 21.16
N THR A 280 8.34 -16.18 21.49
CA THR A 280 7.61 -15.86 22.72
C THR A 280 6.23 -16.52 22.77
N VAL A 281 5.48 -16.52 21.66
CA VAL A 281 4.18 -17.19 21.60
C VAL A 281 4.37 -18.70 21.57
N ASN A 282 5.36 -19.21 20.83
CA ASN A 282 5.71 -20.64 20.83
C ASN A 282 6.06 -21.16 22.23
N TRP A 283 6.85 -20.42 23.01
CA TRP A 283 7.14 -20.74 24.41
C TRP A 283 5.88 -20.74 25.28
N ILE A 284 4.98 -19.77 25.09
CA ILE A 284 3.69 -19.71 25.80
C ILE A 284 2.83 -20.92 25.42
N THR A 285 2.70 -21.28 24.14
CA THR A 285 1.91 -22.45 23.71
C THR A 285 2.51 -23.80 24.12
N SER A 286 3.84 -23.90 24.26
CA SER A 286 4.49 -25.16 24.67
C SER A 286 4.45 -25.38 26.18
N HIS A 287 4.40 -24.33 26.98
CA HIS A 287 4.42 -24.41 28.45
C HIS A 287 3.07 -24.09 29.12
N THR A 288 2.07 -23.63 28.36
CA THR A 288 0.75 -23.27 28.89
C THR A 288 -0.39 -23.93 28.12
N LYS A 289 -1.54 -24.11 28.78
CA LYS A 289 -2.79 -24.54 28.13
C LYS A 289 -3.89 -23.49 28.30
N ALA A 290 -4.70 -23.30 27.26
CA ALA A 290 -5.79 -22.35 27.29
C ALA A 290 -6.94 -22.83 28.20
N CYS A 291 -7.46 -21.94 29.05
CA CYS A 291 -8.63 -22.23 29.86
C CYS A 291 -9.89 -22.46 28.99
N PRO A 292 -10.67 -23.53 29.18
CA PRO A 292 -11.86 -23.79 28.37
C PRO A 292 -13.02 -22.81 28.59
N LYS A 293 -12.95 -21.95 29.62
CA LYS A 293 -13.97 -20.94 29.92
C LYS A 293 -13.59 -19.53 29.46
N CYS A 294 -12.34 -19.11 29.70
CA CYS A 294 -11.90 -17.73 29.43
C CYS A 294 -10.75 -17.62 28.44
N HIS A 295 -10.25 -18.75 27.91
CA HIS A 295 -9.17 -18.86 26.93
C HIS A 295 -7.81 -18.27 27.32
N LYS A 296 -7.67 -17.71 28.52
CA LYS A 296 -6.38 -17.25 29.04
C LYS A 296 -5.41 -18.44 29.18
N PRO A 297 -4.12 -18.27 28.82
CA PRO A 297 -3.10 -19.29 29.00
C PRO A 297 -2.89 -19.57 30.50
N VAL A 298 -2.75 -20.84 30.85
CA VAL A 298 -2.53 -21.31 32.22
C VAL A 298 -1.30 -22.21 32.22
N GLU A 299 -0.33 -21.87 33.07
CA GLU A 299 0.87 -22.68 33.31
C GLU A 299 0.57 -23.76 34.36
N LYS A 300 1.18 -24.94 34.23
CA LYS A 300 1.04 -26.01 35.22
C LYS A 300 2.03 -25.81 36.37
N ASN A 301 1.52 -25.60 37.58
CA ASN A 301 2.33 -25.34 38.78
C ASN A 301 2.44 -26.56 39.73
N GLY A 302 2.62 -27.77 39.19
CA GLY A 302 2.80 -28.99 39.99
C GLY A 302 2.58 -30.30 39.20
N GLY A 303 2.59 -31.44 39.90
CA GLY A 303 2.43 -32.77 39.28
C GLY A 303 0.98 -33.10 38.86
N CYS A 304 -0.03 -32.55 39.53
CA CYS A 304 -1.43 -32.90 39.31
C CYS A 304 -1.93 -32.47 37.92
N ASN A 305 -2.61 -33.37 37.21
CA ASN A 305 -3.22 -33.07 35.90
C ASN A 305 -4.56 -32.35 35.99
N LEU A 306 -5.11 -32.09 37.19
CA LEU A 306 -6.23 -31.18 37.37
C LEU A 306 -5.70 -29.77 37.66
N VAL A 307 -5.92 -28.84 36.73
CA VAL A 307 -5.47 -27.44 36.85
C VAL A 307 -6.67 -26.52 36.98
N VAL A 308 -6.57 -25.48 37.81
CA VAL A 308 -7.63 -24.49 38.02
C VAL A 308 -7.16 -23.14 37.49
N CYS A 309 -7.87 -22.59 36.51
CA CYS A 309 -7.59 -21.26 35.99
C CYS A 309 -7.90 -20.18 37.05
N VAL A 310 -7.27 -19.01 36.93
CA VAL A 310 -7.57 -17.81 37.74
C VAL A 310 -9.05 -17.40 37.64
N CYS A 311 -9.74 -17.70 36.53
CA CYS A 311 -11.18 -17.47 36.40
C CYS A 311 -12.05 -18.49 37.18
N GLY A 312 -11.43 -19.42 37.91
CA GLY A 312 -12.06 -20.44 38.74
C GLY A 312 -12.46 -21.74 38.03
N GLN A 313 -12.26 -21.86 36.71
CA GLN A 313 -12.61 -23.07 35.94
C GLN A 313 -11.56 -24.18 36.16
N PRO A 314 -11.93 -25.35 36.70
CA PRO A 314 -11.09 -26.55 36.68
C PRO A 314 -11.11 -27.17 35.29
N PHE A 315 -9.97 -27.68 34.84
CA PHE A 315 -9.87 -28.42 33.59
C PHE A 315 -8.73 -29.44 33.63
N CYS A 316 -8.83 -30.45 32.79
CA CYS A 316 -7.81 -31.49 32.66
C CYS A 316 -6.61 -30.96 31.85
N TRP A 317 -5.42 -31.00 32.43
CA TRP A 317 -4.18 -30.65 31.76
C TRP A 317 -3.89 -31.54 30.56
N LEU A 318 -4.29 -32.81 30.56
CA LEU A 318 -3.96 -33.71 29.45
C LEU A 318 -4.70 -33.31 28.17
N CYS A 319 -6.01 -33.10 28.24
CA CYS A 319 -6.84 -32.85 27.05
C CYS A 319 -7.38 -31.42 26.93
N GLY A 320 -7.19 -30.54 27.93
CA GLY A 320 -7.71 -29.17 27.95
C GLY A 320 -9.22 -29.06 28.21
N GLY A 321 -9.91 -30.17 28.48
CA GLY A 321 -11.37 -30.21 28.67
C GLY A 321 -11.79 -29.73 30.06
N ALA A 322 -12.92 -29.02 30.14
CA ALA A 322 -13.50 -28.57 31.41
C ALA A 322 -13.88 -29.76 32.32
N THR A 323 -13.61 -29.63 33.62
CA THR A 323 -13.87 -30.68 34.63
C THR A 323 -14.45 -30.11 35.93
N GLY A 324 -14.88 -30.99 36.83
CA GLY A 324 -15.11 -30.67 38.24
C GLY A 324 -13.80 -30.56 39.04
N LYS A 325 -13.91 -30.24 40.34
CA LYS A 325 -12.77 -30.16 41.27
C LYS A 325 -12.39 -31.50 41.92
N GLN A 326 -13.29 -32.47 41.90
CA GLN A 326 -13.11 -33.76 42.56
C GLN A 326 -12.20 -34.66 41.70
N HIS A 327 -11.13 -35.20 42.28
CA HIS A 327 -10.23 -36.14 41.64
C HIS A 327 -9.58 -37.06 42.68
N THR A 328 -9.17 -38.25 42.26
CA THR A 328 -8.31 -39.18 43.00
C THR A 328 -6.90 -39.16 42.40
N TRP A 329 -5.99 -39.94 42.97
CA TRP A 329 -4.66 -40.15 42.39
C TRP A 329 -4.70 -40.67 40.94
N ASP A 330 -5.73 -41.45 40.59
CA ASP A 330 -5.79 -42.16 39.31
C ASP A 330 -6.82 -41.59 38.31
N SER A 331 -7.73 -40.70 38.75
CA SER A 331 -8.81 -40.22 37.88
C SER A 331 -9.39 -38.86 38.30
N ILE A 332 -9.87 -38.09 37.32
CA ILE A 332 -10.69 -36.89 37.56
C ILE A 332 -12.16 -37.32 37.48
N ALA A 333 -12.97 -36.95 38.47
CA ALA A 333 -14.39 -37.32 38.50
C ALA A 333 -15.13 -36.78 37.26
N ASP A 334 -16.00 -37.60 36.68
CA ASP A 334 -16.79 -37.30 35.48
C ASP A 334 -15.97 -36.89 34.23
N HIS A 335 -14.70 -37.30 34.17
CA HIS A 335 -13.81 -36.97 33.07
C HIS A 335 -13.02 -38.19 32.56
N SER A 336 -13.16 -38.50 31.27
CA SER A 336 -12.39 -39.56 30.60
C SER A 336 -11.75 -39.02 29.32
N CYS A 337 -10.42 -38.93 29.30
CA CYS A 337 -9.64 -38.49 28.14
C CYS A 337 -8.51 -39.45 27.74
N GLY A 338 -8.34 -40.57 28.44
CA GLY A 338 -7.29 -41.56 28.18
C GLY A 338 -7.58 -42.52 27.02
N ARG A 339 -8.80 -42.50 26.44
CA ARG A 339 -9.11 -43.27 25.25
C ARG A 339 -8.53 -42.57 24.03
N PHE A 340 -7.69 -43.28 23.31
CA PHE A 340 -7.17 -42.84 22.03
C PHE A 340 -8.32 -42.64 21.04
N LYS A 341 -8.38 -41.45 20.44
CA LYS A 341 -9.33 -41.14 19.37
C LYS A 341 -8.54 -40.98 18.10
N GLU A 342 -8.87 -41.77 17.08
CA GLU A 342 -8.25 -41.62 15.74
C GLU A 342 -8.44 -40.22 15.16
N ASP A 343 -9.54 -39.55 15.52
CA ASP A 343 -9.78 -38.14 15.13
C ASP A 343 -8.75 -37.18 15.73
N ASP A 344 -8.23 -37.45 16.94
CA ASP A 344 -7.24 -36.62 17.60
C ASP A 344 -5.85 -36.83 16.97
N LEU A 345 -5.52 -38.06 16.53
CA LEU A 345 -4.36 -38.30 15.66
C LEU A 345 -4.47 -37.51 14.35
N LYS A 346 -5.59 -37.65 13.62
CA LYS A 346 -5.79 -36.97 12.33
C LYS A 346 -5.75 -35.45 12.48
N LYS A 347 -6.18 -34.91 13.63
CA LYS A 347 -6.02 -33.48 13.96
C LYS A 347 -4.57 -33.13 14.25
N ALA A 348 -3.85 -33.93 15.05
CA ALA A 348 -2.44 -33.72 15.35
C ALA A 348 -1.56 -33.80 14.09
N GLU A 349 -1.80 -34.76 13.20
CA GLU A 349 -1.13 -34.91 11.92
C GLU A 349 -1.39 -33.71 11.00
N ARG A 350 -2.64 -33.25 10.92
CA ARG A 350 -2.99 -32.03 10.16
C ARG A 350 -2.30 -30.79 10.73
N ALA A 351 -2.36 -30.59 12.04
CA ALA A 351 -1.69 -29.48 12.71
C ALA A 351 -0.17 -29.51 12.49
N LYS A 352 0.44 -30.70 12.59
CA LYS A 352 1.86 -30.90 12.29
C LYS A 352 2.18 -30.55 10.84
N LYS A 353 1.37 -30.99 9.87
CA LYS A 353 1.56 -30.67 8.44
C LYS A 353 1.44 -29.18 8.17
N GLU A 354 0.44 -28.51 8.75
CA GLU A 354 0.24 -27.05 8.63
C GLU A 354 1.40 -26.26 9.24
N TRP A 355 1.91 -26.71 10.40
CA TRP A 355 3.06 -26.10 11.05
C TRP A 355 4.35 -26.26 10.22
N TRP A 356 4.66 -27.47 9.74
CA TRP A 356 5.82 -27.69 8.87
C TRP A 356 5.73 -26.88 7.58
N ARG A 357 4.53 -26.77 7.00
CA ARG A 357 4.27 -25.92 5.85
C ARG A 357 4.58 -24.47 6.17
N TYR A 358 4.09 -23.93 7.27
CA TYR A 358 4.40 -22.55 7.68
C TYR A 358 5.92 -22.34 7.84
N ILE A 359 6.61 -23.21 8.59
CA ILE A 359 8.06 -23.12 8.81
C ILE A 359 8.83 -23.14 7.48
N HIS A 360 8.42 -23.97 6.52
CA HIS A 360 9.04 -24.06 5.20
C HIS A 360 9.04 -22.71 4.46
N TYR A 361 7.89 -22.04 4.37
CA TYR A 361 7.77 -20.75 3.69
C TYR A 361 8.35 -19.61 4.53
N HIS A 362 8.18 -19.65 5.86
CA HIS A 362 8.71 -18.62 6.76
C HIS A 362 10.24 -18.54 6.73
N ASN A 363 10.92 -19.69 6.75
CA ASN A 363 12.39 -19.72 6.72
C ASN A 363 12.95 -19.09 5.44
N ARG A 364 12.31 -19.35 4.28
CA ARG A 364 12.73 -18.79 2.98
C ARG A 364 12.45 -17.30 2.88
N PHE A 365 11.24 -16.88 3.26
CA PHE A 365 10.89 -15.46 3.39
C PHE A 365 11.91 -14.71 4.25
N LYS A 366 12.25 -15.27 5.42
CA LYS A 366 13.20 -14.68 6.36
C LYS A 366 14.63 -14.64 5.79
N ALA A 367 15.08 -15.73 5.17
CA ALA A 367 16.41 -15.82 4.56
C ALA A 367 16.65 -14.73 3.50
N HIS A 368 15.69 -14.52 2.59
CA HIS A 368 15.82 -13.45 1.59
C HIS A 368 15.64 -12.06 2.18
N THR A 369 14.79 -11.90 3.19
CA THR A 369 14.65 -10.62 3.90
C THR A 369 15.94 -10.24 4.63
N ASP A 370 16.63 -11.21 5.22
CA ASP A 370 17.91 -10.97 5.91
C ASP A 370 19.05 -10.76 4.89
N SER A 371 19.04 -11.48 3.75
CA SER A 371 19.98 -11.24 2.64
C SER A 371 19.84 -9.83 2.08
N TYR A 372 18.60 -9.36 1.86
CA TYR A 372 18.31 -7.98 1.44
C TYR A 372 18.93 -6.93 2.39
N LYS A 373 18.85 -7.15 3.72
CA LYS A 373 19.45 -6.23 4.71
C LYS A 373 20.99 -6.24 4.67
N LEU A 374 21.60 -7.36 4.31
CA LEU A 374 23.05 -7.45 4.14
C LEU A 374 23.51 -6.75 2.87
N GLU A 375 22.78 -6.96 1.77
CA GLU A 375 23.03 -6.28 0.50
C GLU A 375 22.85 -4.76 0.61
N ASP A 376 21.96 -4.28 1.48
CA ASP A 376 21.77 -2.83 1.69
C ASP A 376 23.07 -2.17 2.16
N LYS A 377 23.87 -2.90 2.96
CA LYS A 377 25.22 -2.50 3.37
C LYS A 377 26.24 -2.63 2.23
N LEU A 378 26.06 -3.61 1.32
CA LEU A 378 26.91 -3.80 0.15
C LEU A 378 26.85 -2.58 -0.80
N LYS A 379 25.78 -1.78 -0.76
CA LYS A 379 25.64 -0.55 -1.53
C LYS A 379 26.82 0.41 -1.35
N GLU A 380 27.25 0.62 -0.11
CA GLU A 380 28.39 1.50 0.20
C GLU A 380 29.69 0.92 -0.36
N THR A 381 29.91 -0.39 -0.18
CA THR A 381 31.08 -1.08 -0.72
C THR A 381 31.12 -1.02 -2.25
N ILE A 382 29.99 -1.19 -2.93
CA ILE A 382 29.91 -1.09 -4.38
C ILE A 382 30.19 0.33 -4.85
N GLN A 383 29.72 1.36 -4.13
CA GLN A 383 30.06 2.75 -4.43
C GLN A 383 31.57 2.99 -4.32
N GLU A 384 32.23 2.44 -3.31
CA GLU A 384 33.70 2.49 -3.20
C GLU A 384 34.41 1.76 -4.35
N LYS A 385 33.91 0.57 -4.77
CA LYS A 385 34.45 -0.17 -5.92
C LYS A 385 34.34 0.65 -7.20
N ILE A 386 33.20 1.32 -7.42
CA ILE A 386 32.95 2.20 -8.57
C ILE A 386 33.97 3.35 -8.60
N LEU A 387 34.15 4.06 -7.49
CA LEU A 387 35.10 5.19 -7.41
C LEU A 387 36.54 4.77 -7.74
N LYS A 388 36.99 3.60 -7.23
CA LYS A 388 38.33 3.07 -7.50
C LYS A 388 38.53 2.71 -8.98
N LEU A 389 37.49 2.21 -9.64
CA LEU A 389 37.54 1.91 -11.07
C LEU A 389 37.51 3.17 -11.92
N GLU A 390 36.70 4.16 -11.57
CA GLU A 390 36.60 5.44 -12.27
C GLU A 390 37.92 6.24 -12.25
N ASP A 391 38.69 6.13 -11.16
CA ASP A 391 40.02 6.76 -11.07
C ASP A 391 41.05 6.09 -12.00
N ARG A 392 40.86 4.80 -12.28
CA ARG A 392 41.79 4.00 -13.09
C ARG A 392 41.43 3.95 -14.58
N GLU A 393 40.14 3.86 -14.91
CA GLU A 393 39.67 3.78 -16.30
C GLU A 393 39.55 5.15 -16.96
N THR A 394 40.31 5.33 -18.04
CA THR A 394 40.32 6.58 -18.84
C THR A 394 39.36 6.53 -20.04
N ILE A 395 38.83 5.35 -20.40
CA ILE A 395 38.15 5.11 -21.68
C ILE A 395 36.61 5.15 -21.55
N SER A 396 36.02 4.65 -20.45
CA SER A 396 34.57 4.69 -20.22
C SER A 396 34.25 4.84 -18.73
N LYS A 397 33.74 6.01 -18.34
CA LYS A 397 33.27 6.25 -16.95
C LYS A 397 31.87 5.74 -16.67
N ASP A 398 31.22 5.09 -17.64
CA ASP A 398 29.86 4.58 -17.45
C ASP A 398 29.86 3.33 -16.56
N MET A 399 29.64 3.55 -15.26
CA MET A 399 29.49 2.51 -14.23
C MET A 399 28.02 2.20 -13.91
N SER A 400 27.09 2.68 -14.75
CA SER A 400 25.65 2.46 -14.57
C SER A 400 25.30 0.97 -14.55
N TRP A 401 26.07 0.11 -15.21
CA TRP A 401 25.87 -1.34 -15.22
C TRP A 401 25.95 -1.96 -13.81
N VAL A 402 26.90 -1.54 -12.97
CA VAL A 402 27.02 -2.04 -11.57
C VAL A 402 25.86 -1.53 -10.72
N THR A 403 25.56 -0.23 -10.84
CA THR A 403 24.49 0.40 -10.07
C THR A 403 23.12 -0.17 -10.44
N ASN A 404 22.86 -0.38 -11.74
CA ASN A 404 21.64 -1.01 -12.24
C ASN A 404 21.52 -2.46 -11.78
N ALA A 405 22.61 -3.22 -11.80
CA ALA A 405 22.67 -4.58 -11.29
C ALA A 405 22.36 -4.65 -9.79
N LEU A 406 22.92 -3.74 -8.99
CA LEU A 406 22.64 -3.67 -7.56
C LEU A 406 21.15 -3.33 -7.28
N TYR A 407 20.58 -2.35 -7.97
CA TYR A 407 19.15 -2.05 -7.84
C TYR A 407 18.27 -3.21 -8.30
N ARG A 408 18.69 -3.95 -9.33
CA ARG A 408 18.01 -5.17 -9.77
C ARG A 408 18.06 -6.25 -8.70
N LEU A 409 19.22 -6.45 -8.09
CA LEU A 409 19.42 -7.41 -7.00
C LEU A 409 18.45 -7.11 -5.85
N PHE A 410 18.43 -5.87 -5.35
CA PHE A 410 17.51 -5.45 -4.29
C PHE A 410 16.05 -5.72 -4.61
N ARG A 411 15.61 -5.35 -5.82
CA ARG A 411 14.24 -5.60 -6.26
C ARG A 411 13.95 -7.09 -6.31
N SER A 412 14.86 -7.88 -6.87
CA SER A 412 14.68 -9.32 -7.04
C SER A 412 14.63 -10.07 -5.70
N ARG A 413 15.44 -9.66 -4.71
CA ARG A 413 15.34 -10.17 -3.33
C ARG A 413 13.99 -9.87 -2.71
N ARG A 414 13.52 -8.64 -2.84
CA ARG A 414 12.20 -8.24 -2.31
C ARG A 414 11.08 -9.07 -2.92
N VAL A 415 11.12 -9.21 -4.24
CA VAL A 415 10.20 -10.05 -5.01
C VAL A 415 10.24 -11.51 -4.54
N LEU A 416 11.43 -12.10 -4.37
CA LEU A 416 11.60 -13.46 -3.83
C LEU A 416 11.05 -13.60 -2.42
N SER A 417 11.43 -12.71 -1.50
CA SER A 417 10.95 -12.70 -0.11
C SER A 417 9.42 -12.81 -0.08
N TYR A 418 8.72 -11.93 -0.80
CA TYR A 418 7.27 -11.86 -0.77
C TYR A 418 6.57 -12.90 -1.65
N SER A 419 7.29 -13.56 -2.56
CA SER A 419 6.74 -14.69 -3.33
C SER A 419 6.41 -15.91 -2.46
N TYR A 420 7.12 -16.15 -1.35
CA TYR A 420 6.84 -17.27 -0.44
C TYR A 420 5.55 -17.09 0.38
N PRO A 421 5.29 -15.93 1.03
CA PRO A 421 3.97 -15.64 1.60
C PRO A 421 2.85 -15.73 0.58
N PHE A 422 3.07 -15.25 -0.66
CA PHE A 422 2.11 -15.40 -1.75
C PHE A 422 1.80 -16.87 -2.02
N ALA A 423 2.82 -17.72 -2.24
CA ALA A 423 2.65 -19.16 -2.47
C ALA A 423 1.94 -19.85 -1.30
N TYR A 424 2.27 -19.48 -0.06
CA TYR A 424 1.64 -20.02 1.14
C TYR A 424 0.13 -19.79 1.15
N TYR A 425 -0.36 -18.63 0.73
CA TYR A 425 -1.79 -18.38 0.69
C TYR A 425 -2.45 -18.85 -0.62
N MET A 426 -1.78 -18.65 -1.76
CA MET A 426 -2.28 -19.02 -3.08
C MET A 426 -2.56 -20.53 -3.18
N PHE A 427 -1.62 -21.34 -2.71
CA PHE A 427 -1.74 -22.81 -2.72
C PHE A 427 -2.17 -23.37 -1.37
N GLY A 428 -2.69 -22.51 -0.49
CA GLY A 428 -3.21 -22.85 0.82
C GLY A 428 -4.69 -23.17 0.83
N ASN A 429 -5.19 -23.56 2.00
CA ASN A 429 -6.61 -23.83 2.22
C ASN A 429 -7.32 -22.64 2.88
N GLU A 430 -6.62 -21.52 3.07
CA GLU A 430 -7.09 -20.36 3.82
C GLU A 430 -7.89 -19.40 2.95
N LEU A 431 -7.40 -19.07 1.74
CA LEU A 431 -8.02 -18.07 0.85
C LEU A 431 -8.72 -18.69 -0.36
N PHE A 432 -8.11 -19.69 -1.02
CA PHE A 432 -8.59 -20.18 -2.33
C PHE A 432 -9.04 -21.64 -2.34
N ARG A 433 -9.50 -22.17 -1.19
CA ARG A 433 -9.80 -23.60 -0.99
C ARG A 433 -10.73 -24.22 -2.04
N ASN A 434 -11.64 -23.45 -2.61
CA ASN A 434 -12.68 -23.92 -3.52
C ASN A 434 -12.62 -23.30 -4.92
N GLU A 435 -11.61 -22.47 -5.18
CA GLU A 435 -11.54 -21.70 -6.44
C GLU A 435 -10.87 -22.50 -7.57
N MET A 436 -10.18 -23.59 -7.23
CA MET A 436 -9.39 -24.38 -8.18
C MET A 436 -9.56 -25.89 -7.93
N SER A 437 -9.51 -26.69 -9.00
CA SER A 437 -9.45 -28.14 -8.85
C SER A 437 -8.10 -28.55 -8.26
N LYS A 438 -8.05 -29.68 -7.55
CA LYS A 438 -6.79 -30.18 -6.94
C LYS A 438 -5.69 -30.41 -7.97
N LYS A 439 -6.06 -30.86 -9.18
CA LYS A 439 -5.11 -31.12 -10.28
C LYS A 439 -4.55 -29.81 -10.83
N ASP A 440 -5.40 -28.81 -11.05
CA ASP A 440 -4.97 -27.50 -11.56
C ASP A 440 -4.12 -26.77 -10.53
N GLN A 441 -4.48 -26.87 -9.25
CA GLN A 441 -3.69 -26.31 -8.15
C GLN A 441 -2.29 -26.93 -8.07
N GLU A 442 -2.17 -28.23 -8.29
CA GLU A 442 -0.87 -28.91 -8.32
C GLU A 442 -0.02 -28.47 -9.51
N ILE A 443 -0.59 -28.43 -10.72
CA ILE A 443 0.12 -27.98 -11.93
C ILE A 443 0.61 -26.54 -11.76
N LYS A 444 -0.27 -25.63 -11.33
CA LYS A 444 0.06 -24.22 -11.12
C LYS A 444 1.06 -24.00 -9.99
N ARG A 445 0.97 -24.79 -8.91
CA ARG A 445 1.97 -24.76 -7.83
C ARG A 445 3.35 -25.17 -8.35
N ASN A 446 3.44 -26.29 -9.06
CA ASN A 446 4.72 -26.79 -9.56
C ASN A 446 5.36 -25.80 -10.55
N LEU A 447 4.56 -25.20 -11.44
CA LEU A 447 5.04 -24.18 -12.37
C LEU A 447 5.56 -22.93 -11.63
N PHE A 448 4.81 -22.45 -10.64
CA PHE A 448 5.21 -21.29 -9.84
C PHE A 448 6.47 -21.56 -9.01
N GLU A 449 6.54 -22.71 -8.35
CA GLU A 449 7.68 -23.10 -7.52
C GLU A 449 8.95 -23.33 -8.38
N ASP A 450 8.82 -23.83 -9.61
CA ASP A 450 9.92 -23.90 -10.58
C ASP A 450 10.42 -22.50 -10.97
N GLN A 451 9.51 -21.56 -11.27
CA GLN A 451 9.88 -20.16 -11.51
C GLN A 451 10.57 -19.50 -10.31
N GLN A 452 10.10 -19.76 -9.09
CA GLN A 452 10.76 -19.30 -7.86
C GLN A 452 12.19 -19.84 -7.78
N GLN A 453 12.40 -21.13 -8.02
CA GLN A 453 13.71 -21.76 -7.96
C GLN A 453 14.67 -21.21 -9.03
N GLN A 454 14.18 -21.01 -10.25
CA GLN A 454 14.98 -20.39 -11.31
C GLN A 454 15.37 -18.95 -10.96
N LEU A 455 14.45 -18.16 -10.42
CA LEU A 455 14.72 -16.80 -9.98
C LEU A 455 15.74 -16.79 -8.83
N GLU A 456 15.53 -17.62 -7.80
CA GLU A 456 16.42 -17.76 -6.64
C GLU A 456 17.86 -18.05 -7.10
N ALA A 457 18.05 -19.08 -7.94
CA ALA A 457 19.38 -19.47 -8.42
C ALA A 457 20.09 -18.35 -9.21
N ASN A 458 19.36 -17.59 -10.04
CA ASN A 458 19.96 -16.51 -10.82
C ASN A 458 20.20 -15.24 -9.98
N VAL A 459 19.39 -15.01 -8.96
CA VAL A 459 19.61 -13.94 -7.98
C VAL A 459 20.89 -14.20 -7.17
N GLU A 460 21.13 -15.44 -6.73
CA GLU A 460 22.40 -15.78 -6.05
C GLU A 460 23.60 -15.59 -6.98
N LYS A 461 23.51 -16.01 -8.25
CA LYS A 461 24.58 -15.78 -9.23
C LYS A 461 24.87 -14.30 -9.42
N LEU A 462 23.83 -13.46 -9.52
CA LEU A 462 23.99 -12.01 -9.63
C LEU A 462 24.65 -11.41 -8.38
N SER A 463 24.24 -11.85 -7.19
CA SER A 463 24.85 -11.45 -5.92
C SER A 463 26.35 -11.78 -5.92
N MET A 464 26.71 -13.01 -6.27
CA MET A 464 28.11 -13.45 -6.37
C MET A 464 28.90 -12.61 -7.36
N CYS A 465 28.36 -12.34 -8.55
CA CYS A 465 29.04 -11.50 -9.55
C CYS A 465 29.33 -10.09 -9.01
N LEU A 466 28.40 -9.49 -8.26
CA LEU A 466 28.58 -8.16 -7.67
C LEU A 466 29.61 -8.13 -6.51
N GLU A 467 29.76 -9.25 -5.82
CA GLU A 467 30.77 -9.41 -4.77
C GLU A 467 32.19 -9.54 -5.32
N GLU A 468 32.37 -9.98 -6.58
CA GLU A 468 33.70 -10.12 -7.20
C GLU A 468 34.57 -8.84 -7.07
N PRO A 469 35.89 -8.98 -6.90
CA PRO A 469 36.81 -7.86 -6.77
C PRO A 469 37.21 -7.28 -8.14
N PHE A 470 36.23 -6.99 -9.01
CA PHE A 470 36.48 -6.50 -10.37
C PHE A 470 37.26 -5.17 -10.42
N HIS A 471 37.18 -4.37 -9.35
CA HIS A 471 37.96 -3.15 -9.18
C HIS A 471 39.47 -3.36 -8.97
N GLU A 472 39.88 -4.56 -8.54
CA GLU A 472 41.28 -4.92 -8.30
C GLU A 472 41.94 -5.53 -9.55
N PHE A 473 41.15 -5.94 -10.55
CA PHE A 473 41.69 -6.59 -11.75
C PHE A 473 42.54 -5.63 -12.56
N THR A 474 43.82 -5.94 -12.74
CA THR A 474 44.76 -5.12 -13.53
C THR A 474 44.57 -5.28 -15.04
N ASP A 475 43.97 -6.39 -15.46
CA ASP A 475 43.66 -6.70 -16.86
C ASP A 475 42.28 -6.17 -17.26
N HIS A 476 42.24 -5.24 -18.21
CA HIS A 476 41.01 -4.67 -18.76
C HIS A 476 40.10 -5.74 -19.39
N GLY A 477 40.66 -6.81 -19.95
CA GLY A 477 39.88 -7.94 -20.49
C GLY A 477 39.00 -8.59 -19.44
N LYS A 478 39.54 -8.79 -18.23
CA LYS A 478 38.80 -9.36 -17.09
C LYS A 478 37.71 -8.44 -16.56
N VAL A 479 37.96 -7.12 -16.53
CA VAL A 479 36.94 -6.13 -16.14
C VAL A 479 35.77 -6.17 -17.13
N MET A 480 36.06 -6.23 -18.43
CA MET A 480 35.02 -6.34 -19.47
C MET A 480 34.26 -7.67 -19.42
N GLU A 481 34.93 -8.77 -19.04
CA GLU A 481 34.28 -10.06 -18.80
C GLU A 481 33.29 -9.98 -17.63
N SER A 482 33.70 -9.43 -16.48
CA SER A 482 32.81 -9.21 -15.34
C SER A 482 31.66 -8.27 -15.68
N ARG A 483 31.92 -7.20 -16.46
CA ARG A 483 30.88 -6.28 -16.96
C ARG A 483 29.82 -7.03 -17.79
N MET A 484 30.25 -7.85 -18.76
CA MET A 484 29.33 -8.63 -19.59
C MET A 484 28.51 -9.60 -18.73
N LYS A 485 29.16 -10.35 -17.84
CA LYS A 485 28.48 -11.27 -16.90
C LYS A 485 27.41 -10.57 -16.08
N ILE A 486 27.74 -9.42 -15.49
CA ILE A 486 26.81 -8.65 -14.64
C ILE A 486 25.63 -8.12 -15.45
N ILE A 487 25.86 -7.60 -16.65
CA ILE A 487 24.78 -7.13 -17.54
C ILE A 487 23.86 -8.29 -17.92
N THR A 488 24.41 -9.43 -18.36
CA THR A 488 23.63 -10.60 -18.75
C THR A 488 22.80 -11.13 -17.57
N MET A 489 23.41 -11.29 -16.39
CA MET A 489 22.69 -11.76 -15.20
C MET A 489 21.59 -10.78 -14.77
N THR A 490 21.86 -9.47 -14.86
CA THR A 490 20.86 -8.43 -14.55
C THR A 490 19.64 -8.53 -15.46
N SER A 491 19.84 -8.74 -16.76
CA SER A 491 18.76 -8.92 -17.73
C SER A 491 17.97 -10.22 -17.51
N ILE A 492 18.66 -11.33 -17.20
CA ILE A 492 18.00 -12.61 -16.90
C ILE A 492 17.13 -12.48 -15.65
N VAL A 493 17.66 -11.92 -14.56
CA VAL A 493 16.92 -11.72 -13.31
C VAL A 493 15.71 -10.80 -13.50
N ASP A 494 15.84 -9.73 -14.28
CA ASP A 494 14.71 -8.85 -14.61
C ASP A 494 13.61 -9.60 -15.38
N SER A 495 14.00 -10.41 -16.38
CA SER A 495 13.06 -11.21 -17.17
C SER A 495 12.34 -12.25 -16.33
N LEU A 496 13.04 -12.94 -15.43
CA LEU A 496 12.45 -13.93 -14.52
C LEU A 496 11.48 -13.28 -13.53
N CYS A 497 11.83 -12.10 -12.99
CA CYS A 497 10.90 -11.34 -12.17
C CYS A 497 9.63 -10.97 -12.95
N ARG A 498 9.76 -10.48 -14.18
CA ARG A 498 8.60 -10.13 -15.03
C ARG A 498 7.72 -11.35 -15.30
N SER A 499 8.31 -12.47 -15.71
CA SER A 499 7.58 -13.72 -15.99
C SER A 499 6.85 -14.25 -14.75
N MET A 500 7.45 -14.15 -13.56
CA MET A 500 6.78 -14.54 -12.33
C MET A 500 5.56 -13.64 -12.03
N TYR A 501 5.66 -12.32 -12.26
CA TYR A 501 4.52 -11.42 -12.08
C TYR A 501 3.43 -11.67 -13.12
N GLU A 502 3.78 -11.89 -14.38
CA GLU A 502 2.83 -12.26 -15.42
C GLU A 502 2.08 -13.55 -15.07
N CYS A 503 2.78 -14.55 -14.51
CA CYS A 503 2.16 -15.79 -14.01
C CYS A 503 1.18 -15.49 -12.85
N ILE A 504 1.58 -14.65 -11.89
CA ILE A 504 0.72 -14.28 -10.77
C ILE A 504 -0.53 -13.53 -11.24
N GLU A 505 -0.39 -12.55 -12.11
CA GLU A 505 -1.48 -11.70 -12.58
C GLU A 505 -2.42 -12.46 -13.52
N ASN A 506 -1.88 -13.19 -14.50
CA ASN A 506 -2.68 -13.76 -15.58
C ASN A 506 -3.12 -15.21 -15.32
N ASP A 507 -2.24 -16.04 -14.75
CA ASP A 507 -2.51 -17.47 -14.60
C ASP A 507 -3.06 -17.83 -13.22
N LEU A 508 -2.63 -17.10 -12.18
CA LEU A 508 -3.03 -17.37 -10.80
C LEU A 508 -4.23 -16.53 -10.37
N LEU A 509 -4.09 -15.20 -10.31
CA LEU A 509 -5.13 -14.30 -9.80
C LEU A 509 -6.21 -13.97 -10.85
N GLY A 510 -5.82 -13.79 -12.11
CA GLY A 510 -6.69 -13.41 -13.22
C GLY A 510 -7.94 -14.30 -13.37
N PRO A 511 -7.83 -15.63 -13.39
CA PRO A 511 -8.98 -16.51 -13.58
C PRO A 511 -9.97 -16.47 -12.41
N LEU A 512 -9.51 -16.10 -11.21
CA LEU A 512 -10.30 -16.17 -9.99
C LEU A 512 -11.25 -14.99 -9.83
N HIS A 513 -11.16 -13.94 -10.65
CA HIS A 513 -11.98 -12.71 -10.54
C HIS A 513 -12.02 -12.15 -9.10
N THR A 514 -10.90 -12.26 -8.39
CA THR A 514 -10.81 -11.95 -6.96
C THR A 514 -10.59 -10.46 -6.70
N THR A 515 -10.80 -10.04 -5.44
CA THR A 515 -10.39 -8.72 -4.94
C THR A 515 -8.88 -8.64 -4.62
N HIS A 516 -8.13 -9.72 -4.86
CA HIS A 516 -6.69 -9.75 -4.62
C HIS A 516 -5.97 -9.10 -5.80
N ILE A 517 -5.48 -7.89 -5.57
CA ILE A 517 -4.76 -7.11 -6.58
C ILE A 517 -3.36 -6.86 -6.05
N ILE A 518 -2.37 -6.95 -6.95
CA ILE A 518 -0.96 -6.71 -6.68
C ILE A 518 -0.46 -5.54 -7.53
N ALA A 519 0.64 -4.92 -7.11
CA ALA A 519 1.25 -3.87 -7.91
C ALA A 519 1.99 -4.50 -9.11
N PRO A 520 1.89 -3.93 -10.32
CA PRO A 520 2.56 -4.50 -11.48
C PRO A 520 4.09 -4.38 -11.37
N TYR A 521 4.81 -5.35 -11.96
CA TYR A 521 6.27 -5.31 -12.00
C TYR A 521 6.77 -4.21 -12.93
N LYS A 522 7.55 -3.28 -12.39
CA LYS A 522 8.24 -2.23 -13.14
C LYS A 522 9.75 -2.42 -13.08
N SER A 523 10.37 -2.72 -14.22
CA SER A 523 11.82 -2.94 -14.30
C SER A 523 12.63 -1.73 -13.81
N LYS A 524 12.20 -0.51 -14.10
CA LYS A 524 12.98 0.70 -13.77
C LYS A 524 12.90 1.13 -12.31
N GLY A 525 11.90 0.70 -11.54
CA GLY A 525 11.62 1.44 -10.31
C GLY A 525 10.22 1.21 -9.80
N LEU A 526 10.02 1.52 -8.52
CA LEU A 526 8.76 2.16 -8.19
C LEU A 526 8.74 3.52 -8.87
N GLU A 527 7.55 3.94 -9.28
CA GLU A 527 7.40 5.25 -9.87
C GLU A 527 7.58 6.30 -8.77
N LYS A 528 8.62 7.11 -8.91
CA LYS A 528 8.87 8.21 -7.99
C LYS A 528 7.84 9.29 -8.28
N ALA A 529 7.04 9.62 -7.26
CA ALA A 529 6.02 10.63 -7.41
C ALA A 529 6.68 11.98 -7.73
N SER A 530 6.13 12.66 -8.75
CA SER A 530 6.62 13.96 -9.21
C SER A 530 5.99 15.09 -8.40
N GLU A 531 6.73 16.17 -8.11
CA GLU A 531 6.12 17.32 -7.42
C GLU A 531 4.95 17.88 -8.22
N LEU A 532 3.89 18.27 -7.50
CA LEU A 532 2.75 18.94 -8.11
C LEU A 532 3.19 20.33 -8.62
N CYS A 533 3.57 20.41 -9.89
CA CYS A 533 3.98 21.66 -10.52
C CYS A 533 2.75 22.55 -10.78
N ASP A 534 2.82 23.77 -10.26
CA ASP A 534 1.83 24.84 -10.44
C ASP A 534 1.94 25.45 -11.86
N LEU A 535 1.53 24.69 -12.88
CA LEU A 535 1.73 25.04 -14.31
C LEU A 535 0.90 26.24 -14.81
N ARG A 536 0.36 27.08 -13.93
CA ARG A 536 -0.39 28.30 -14.33
C ARG A 536 0.16 29.61 -13.77
N MET A 537 1.27 29.61 -13.04
CA MET A 537 1.95 30.86 -12.66
C MET A 537 3.03 31.28 -13.67
N HIS A 538 3.62 30.36 -14.44
CA HIS A 538 4.61 30.70 -15.48
C HIS A 538 4.04 31.23 -16.80
N SER A 539 2.72 31.23 -16.98
CA SER A 539 2.05 31.89 -18.12
C SER A 539 1.61 33.33 -17.83
N CYS A 540 1.70 33.81 -16.57
CA CYS A 540 1.30 35.17 -16.22
C CYS A 540 2.45 36.19 -16.28
N GLU A 541 3.72 35.75 -16.14
CA GLU A 541 4.87 36.66 -16.22
C GLU A 541 5.28 37.03 -17.66
N LYS A 542 4.80 36.31 -18.68
CA LYS A 542 5.03 36.66 -20.10
C LYS A 542 3.99 37.63 -20.68
N TYR A 543 2.89 37.91 -19.98
CA TYR A 543 1.87 38.87 -20.42
C TYR A 543 1.97 40.25 -19.71
N SER A 544 2.79 40.37 -18.66
CA SER A 544 3.05 41.64 -17.97
C SER A 544 4.13 42.51 -18.66
N SER A 545 4.99 41.92 -19.51
CA SER A 545 6.06 42.67 -20.21
C SER A 545 5.65 43.23 -21.59
N SER A 546 4.43 42.96 -22.06
CA SER A 546 3.95 43.41 -23.39
C SER A 546 2.90 44.54 -23.36
N ILE A 547 2.53 45.04 -22.18
CA ILE A 547 1.58 46.18 -22.03
C ILE A 547 2.31 47.48 -21.59
N GLY A 548 3.63 47.44 -21.36
CA GLY A 548 4.44 48.60 -20.96
C GLY A 548 5.12 49.41 -22.07
N LYS A 549 4.77 49.22 -23.36
CA LYS A 549 5.47 49.88 -24.49
C LYS A 549 4.57 50.54 -25.55
N ILE A 550 3.35 50.96 -25.20
CA ILE A 550 2.44 51.68 -26.14
C ILE A 550 2.06 53.10 -25.66
N PHE A 551 2.66 53.63 -24.59
CA PHE A 551 2.43 55.01 -24.15
C PHE A 551 3.72 55.83 -23.98
N LEU A 552 4.57 55.88 -25.01
CA LEU A 552 5.57 56.93 -25.20
C LEU A 552 5.88 57.05 -26.70
N ASN A 553 4.93 57.62 -27.47
CA ASN A 553 5.17 58.36 -28.70
C ASN A 553 3.83 58.89 -29.24
N ASN A 554 3.41 60.02 -28.67
CA ASN A 554 2.79 61.14 -29.37
C ASN A 554 2.66 62.32 -28.40
#